data_AF-X1TK55-F1
#
_entry.id   AF-X1TK55-F1
#
_cell.length_a   1.000
_cell.length_b   1.000
_cell.length_c   1.000
_cell.angle_alpha   90.00
_cell.angle_beta   90.00
_cell.angle_gamma   90.00
#
_symmetry.space_group_name_H-M   'P 1'
#
loop_
_entity.id
_entity.type
_entity.pdbx_description
1 polymer ?
#
loop_
_entity_poly.entity_id
_entity_poly.type
_entity_poly.pdbx_seq_one_letter_code
_entity_poly.pdbx_strand_id
1 'polypeptide(L)'
;MNFMIVLILSSVLSQSITWTTKQALPVVRSAPGFAVVNDTVYVIGGSSGGGSLHNTNYVYDPATDLWSTKAPMLTARSQLGCAVVGGKIYAIGGFVGGAQTDTNLVEVYDPASDSWSSKLPMPTSRYAFAIAVVANKIYVIG
;
A
#
# COMPACT_ATOMS: atom_id res chain seq x y z
N MET A 1 12.50 10.72 11.53
CA MET A 1 12.92 11.32 10.25
C MET A 1 12.38 10.41 9.16
N ASN A 2 11.46 10.91 8.31
CA ASN A 2 10.90 10.10 7.22
C ASN A 2 11.81 10.21 6.01
N PHE A 3 12.32 9.09 5.50
CA PHE A 3 13.03 9.03 4.23
C PHE A 3 12.37 8.00 3.34
N MET A 4 12.19 8.34 2.05
CA MET A 4 11.98 7.33 1.02
C MET A 4 13.32 7.03 0.39
N ILE A 5 13.72 5.76 0.41
CA ILE A 5 15.00 5.29 -0.09
C ILE A 5 14.73 4.33 -1.25
N VAL A 6 15.36 4.58 -2.39
CA VAL A 6 15.19 3.79 -3.62
C VAL A 6 16.52 3.16 -4.01
N LEU A 7 16.49 1.88 -4.35
CA LEU A 7 17.65 1.14 -4.86
C LEU A 7 17.76 1.34 -6.37
N ILE A 8 18.93 1.76 -6.84
CA ILE A 8 19.20 1.92 -8.27
C ILE A 8 20.20 0.86 -8.71
N LEU A 9 19.89 0.14 -9.79
CA LEU A 9 20.79 -0.78 -10.46
C LEU A 9 21.22 -0.13 -11.78
N SER A 10 22.51 0.19 -11.93
CA SER A 10 23.04 0.67 -13.20
C SER A 10 23.43 -0.50 -14.10
N SER A 11 23.09 -0.41 -15.38
CA SER A 11 23.45 -1.42 -16.38
C SER A 11 24.63 -0.96 -17.23
N VAL A 12 25.87 -1.15 -16.76
CA VAL A 12 27.02 -1.64 -17.56
C VAL A 12 28.27 -1.85 -16.69
N LEU A 13 28.89 -3.02 -16.88
CA LEU A 13 30.28 -3.45 -16.61
C LEU A 13 30.90 -3.27 -15.20
N SER A 14 30.21 -2.61 -14.27
CA SER A 14 30.45 -2.66 -12.83
C SER A 14 29.11 -2.39 -12.14
N GLN A 15 28.51 -3.41 -11.52
CA GLN A 15 27.29 -3.22 -10.74
C GLN A 15 27.63 -2.45 -9.45
N SER A 16 27.65 -1.13 -9.51
CA SER A 16 27.62 -0.32 -8.29
C SER A 16 26.15 -0.19 -7.85
N ILE A 17 25.81 -0.85 -6.75
CA ILE A 17 24.48 -0.76 -6.13
C ILE A 17 24.48 0.48 -5.25
N THR A 18 23.61 1.45 -5.55
CA THR A 18 23.48 2.68 -4.74
C THR A 18 22.06 2.91 -4.29
N TRP A 19 21.94 3.44 -3.07
CA TRP A 19 20.69 3.94 -2.52
C TRP A 19 20.62 5.45 -2.75
N THR A 20 19.47 5.94 -3.19
CA THR A 20 19.21 7.38 -3.34
C THR A 20 17.98 7.79 -2.56
N THR A 21 18.05 8.95 -1.91
CA THR A 21 16.92 9.56 -1.23
C THR A 21 16.02 10.30 -2.22
N LYS A 22 14.71 10.08 -2.10
CA LYS A 22 13.67 10.77 -2.88
C LYS A 22 12.82 11.65 -1.97
N GLN A 23 11.87 12.40 -2.54
CA GLN A 23 10.94 13.19 -1.74
C GLN A 23 10.25 12.30 -0.70
N ALA A 24 10.39 12.67 0.57
CA ALA A 24 9.80 11.92 1.67
C ALA A 24 8.27 12.03 1.63
N LEU A 25 7.58 10.96 2.02
CA LEU A 25 6.15 11.01 2.28
C LEU A 25 5.86 12.15 3.27
N PRO A 26 4.93 13.08 2.99
CA PRO A 26 4.72 14.30 3.77
C PRO A 26 4.10 14.04 5.17
N VAL A 27 3.86 12.78 5.53
CA VAL A 27 3.30 12.36 6.81
C VAL A 27 4.05 11.18 7.39
N VAL A 28 4.12 11.09 8.72
CA VAL A 28 4.66 9.92 9.43
C VAL A 28 3.72 8.74 9.21
N ARG A 29 4.30 7.63 8.74
CA ARG A 29 3.55 6.44 8.38
C ARG A 29 4.33 5.17 8.71
N SER A 30 3.68 4.25 9.41
CA SER A 30 4.18 2.91 9.70
C SER A 30 3.19 1.85 9.20
N ALA A 31 3.73 0.71 8.78
CA ALA A 31 2.99 -0.43 8.26
C ALA A 31 1.83 -0.10 7.27
N PRO A 32 2.04 0.78 6.26
CA PRO A 32 1.07 0.93 5.19
C PRO A 32 1.10 -0.29 4.26
N GLY A 33 0.03 -0.50 3.51
CA GLY A 33 0.10 -1.28 2.28
C GLY A 33 0.72 -0.44 1.16
N PHE A 34 1.28 -1.09 0.14
CA PHE A 34 1.75 -0.39 -1.06
C PHE A 34 1.43 -1.18 -2.32
N ALA A 35 1.29 -0.48 -3.44
CA ALA A 35 1.09 -1.07 -4.75
C ALA A 35 1.69 -0.18 -5.84
N VAL A 36 1.95 -0.76 -7.02
CA VAL A 36 2.39 -0.01 -8.19
C VAL A 36 1.39 -0.23 -9.31
N VAL A 37 0.86 0.86 -9.88
CA VAL A 37 -0.02 0.82 -11.06
C VAL A 37 0.44 1.93 -12.01
N ASN A 38 0.66 1.59 -13.29
CA ASN A 38 1.09 2.54 -14.33
C ASN A 38 2.28 3.41 -13.86
N ASP A 39 3.37 2.75 -13.44
CA ASP A 39 4.61 3.36 -12.93
C ASP A 39 4.44 4.31 -11.73
N THR A 40 3.27 4.29 -11.09
CA THR A 40 2.94 5.15 -9.99
C THR A 40 2.86 4.33 -8.70
N VAL A 41 3.51 4.81 -7.63
CA VAL A 41 3.56 4.12 -6.33
C VAL A 41 2.43 4.62 -5.44
N TYR A 42 1.63 3.70 -4.92
CA TYR A 42 0.56 3.97 -3.98
C TYR A 42 0.96 3.54 -2.57
N VAL A 43 0.72 4.39 -1.58
CA VAL A 43 0.90 4.13 -0.15
C VAL A 43 -0.47 4.25 0.51
N ILE A 44 -0.97 3.14 1.03
CA ILE A 44 -2.36 2.96 1.41
C ILE A 44 -2.47 2.63 2.90
N GLY A 45 -3.27 3.40 3.62
CA GLY A 45 -3.55 3.17 5.03
C GLY A 45 -2.33 3.36 5.92
N GLY A 46 -2.12 2.44 6.86
CA GLY A 46 -1.05 2.44 7.85
C GLY A 46 -1.39 3.19 9.14
N SER A 47 -0.41 3.34 10.03
CA SER A 47 -0.55 4.00 11.32
C SER A 47 0.45 5.15 11.52
N SER A 48 0.19 6.01 12.48
CA SER A 48 1.15 6.98 13.03
C SER A 48 1.32 6.77 14.54
N GLY A 49 2.19 7.57 15.17
CA GLY A 49 2.39 7.52 16.62
C GLY A 49 1.07 7.62 17.41
N GLY A 50 0.99 6.93 18.55
CA GLY A 50 -0.22 6.89 19.37
C GLY A 50 -1.31 5.91 18.90
N GLY A 51 -1.04 5.07 17.88
CA GLY A 51 -1.97 4.05 17.41
C GLY A 51 -3.03 4.57 16.43
N SER A 52 -2.95 5.82 15.98
CA SER A 52 -3.87 6.38 15.00
C SER A 52 -3.74 5.65 13.66
N LEU A 53 -4.84 5.03 13.24
CA LEU A 53 -4.95 4.36 11.94
C LEU A 53 -5.41 5.34 10.88
N HIS A 54 -4.95 5.13 9.66
CA HIS A 54 -5.23 6.01 8.53
C HIS A 54 -6.00 5.26 7.46
N ASN A 55 -6.90 5.97 6.79
CA ASN A 55 -7.54 5.53 5.55
C ASN A 55 -6.99 6.29 4.34
N THR A 56 -6.02 7.19 4.51
CA THR A 56 -5.50 8.01 3.42
C THR A 56 -4.71 7.18 2.41
N ASN A 57 -4.76 7.63 1.15
CA ASN A 57 -4.04 7.07 0.02
C ASN A 57 -3.14 8.16 -0.57
N TYR A 58 -1.82 7.93 -0.50
CA TYR A 58 -0.81 8.82 -1.08
C TYR A 58 -0.21 8.17 -2.31
N VAL A 59 0.08 9.00 -3.30
CA VAL A 59 0.56 8.55 -4.60
C VAL A 59 1.82 9.30 -4.96
N TYR A 60 2.88 8.56 -5.23
CA TYR A 60 4.18 9.07 -5.65
C TYR A 60 4.37 8.84 -7.13
N ASP A 61 4.69 9.92 -7.84
CA ASP A 61 5.11 9.91 -9.24
C ASP A 61 6.65 9.96 -9.30
N PRO A 62 7.32 8.87 -9.71
CA PRO A 62 8.78 8.83 -9.82
C PRO A 62 9.36 9.79 -10.87
N ALA A 63 8.58 10.20 -11.87
CA ALA A 63 9.03 11.11 -12.93
C ALA A 63 9.15 12.55 -12.43
N THR A 64 8.25 12.97 -11.53
CA THR A 64 8.26 14.32 -10.95
C THR A 64 8.89 14.38 -9.56
N ASP A 65 9.11 13.24 -8.91
CA ASP A 65 9.53 13.14 -7.50
C ASP A 65 8.55 13.85 -6.56
N LEU A 66 7.26 13.78 -6.87
CA LEU A 66 6.20 14.44 -6.12
C LEU A 66 5.16 13.46 -5.56
N TRP A 67 4.66 13.81 -4.37
CA TRP A 67 3.51 13.16 -3.75
C TRP A 67 2.20 13.92 -4.04
N SER A 68 1.12 13.15 -4.19
CA SER A 68 -0.26 13.65 -4.24
C SER A 68 -1.17 12.79 -3.38
N THR A 69 -2.37 13.28 -3.07
CA THR A 69 -3.41 12.52 -2.37
C THR A 69 -4.48 12.02 -3.33
N LYS A 70 -4.99 10.81 -3.06
CA LYS A 70 -6.13 10.21 -3.76
C LYS A 70 -7.27 9.90 -2.79
N ALA A 71 -8.40 9.45 -3.32
CA ALA A 71 -9.55 9.11 -2.50
C ALA A 71 -9.16 8.16 -1.35
N PRO A 72 -9.62 8.42 -0.12
CA PRO A 72 -9.30 7.58 1.02
C PRO A 72 -10.07 6.25 0.97
N MET A 73 -9.46 5.21 1.54
CA MET A 73 -10.14 3.95 1.82
C MET A 73 -11.41 4.17 2.65
N LEU A 74 -12.31 3.20 2.58
CA LEU A 74 -13.55 3.20 3.37
C LEU A 74 -13.26 2.94 4.86
N THR A 75 -12.25 2.13 5.15
CA THR A 75 -11.87 1.77 6.53
C THR A 75 -10.41 2.10 6.81
N ALA A 76 -10.15 2.86 7.88
CA ALA A 76 -8.80 3.15 8.35
C ALA A 76 -8.15 1.89 8.95
N ARG A 77 -6.98 1.49 8.44
CA ARG A 77 -6.28 0.27 8.88
C ARG A 77 -4.79 0.27 8.51
N SER A 78 -4.01 -0.49 9.27
CA SER A 78 -2.58 -0.73 9.02
C SER A 78 -2.29 -2.22 8.80
N GLN A 79 -1.05 -2.59 8.49
CA GLN A 79 -0.62 -4.01 8.36
C GLN A 79 -1.46 -4.84 7.37
N LEU A 80 -2.08 -4.15 6.41
CA LEU A 80 -2.87 -4.72 5.32
C LEU A 80 -1.97 -5.18 4.17
N GLY A 81 -2.46 -6.14 3.39
CA GLY A 81 -1.85 -6.54 2.13
C GLY A 81 -2.46 -5.76 0.97
N CYS A 82 -1.62 -5.33 0.02
CA CYS A 82 -2.06 -4.75 -1.24
C CYS A 82 -1.67 -5.65 -2.42
N ALA A 83 -2.59 -5.84 -3.36
CA ALA A 83 -2.36 -6.61 -4.59
C ALA A 83 -2.97 -5.91 -5.80
N VAL A 84 -2.33 -6.03 -6.96
CA VAL A 84 -2.80 -5.43 -8.21
C VAL A 84 -3.31 -6.52 -9.15
N VAL A 85 -4.58 -6.42 -9.55
CA VAL A 85 -5.18 -7.29 -10.57
C VAL A 85 -6.06 -6.45 -11.49
N GLY A 86 -5.85 -6.57 -12.80
CA GLY A 86 -6.62 -5.84 -13.80
C GLY A 86 -6.51 -4.31 -13.65
N GLY A 87 -5.33 -3.81 -13.25
CA GLY A 87 -5.08 -2.37 -13.05
C GLY A 87 -5.74 -1.75 -11.81
N LYS A 88 -6.39 -2.57 -10.96
CA LYS A 88 -7.02 -2.11 -9.71
C LYS A 88 -6.24 -2.60 -8.50
N ILE A 89 -6.27 -1.83 -7.41
CA ILE A 89 -5.53 -2.13 -6.18
C ILE A 89 -6.50 -2.70 -5.16
N TYR A 90 -6.25 -3.92 -4.70
CA TYR A 90 -7.01 -4.59 -3.64
C TYR A 90 -6.30 -4.40 -2.32
N ALA A 91 -6.95 -3.74 -1.37
CA ALA A 91 -6.53 -3.57 0.02
C ALA A 91 -7.24 -4.62 0.89
N ILE A 92 -6.49 -5.61 1.36
CA ILE A 92 -7.02 -6.83 1.98
C ILE A 92 -6.60 -6.90 3.45
N GLY A 93 -7.54 -7.28 4.32
CA GLY A 93 -7.33 -7.49 5.74
C GLY A 93 -6.74 -6.27 6.44
N GLY A 94 -5.95 -6.51 7.48
CA GLY A 94 -5.24 -5.49 8.23
C GLY A 94 -5.72 -5.32 9.66
N PHE A 95 -5.09 -4.39 10.37
CA PHE A 95 -5.34 -4.06 11.76
C PHE A 95 -6.23 -2.82 11.86
N VAL A 96 -7.37 -2.95 12.56
CA VAL A 96 -8.39 -1.88 12.71
C VAL A 96 -8.46 -1.30 14.13
N GLY A 97 -7.66 -1.81 15.07
CA GLY A 97 -7.60 -1.31 16.45
C GLY A 97 -8.81 -1.70 17.31
N GLY A 98 -8.72 -1.44 18.62
CA GLY A 98 -9.77 -1.80 19.59
C GLY A 98 -9.74 -3.27 20.02
N ALA A 99 -10.89 -3.81 20.43
CA ALA A 99 -11.03 -5.19 20.90
C ALA A 99 -10.90 -6.24 19.78
N GLN A 100 -11.15 -5.83 18.54
CA GLN A 100 -11.01 -6.66 17.35
C GLN A 100 -9.78 -6.18 16.61
N THR A 101 -8.68 -6.93 16.75
CA THR A 101 -7.36 -6.48 16.29
C THR A 101 -7.20 -6.64 14.78
N ASP A 102 -7.86 -7.62 14.16
CA ASP A 102 -7.75 -7.93 12.74
C ASP A 102 -9.08 -7.87 11.98
N THR A 103 -9.01 -7.72 10.67
CA THR A 103 -10.19 -7.69 9.81
C THR A 103 -10.07 -8.61 8.61
N ASN A 104 -11.21 -9.02 8.07
CA ASN A 104 -11.32 -9.79 6.82
C ASN A 104 -11.78 -8.92 5.64
N LEU A 105 -11.87 -7.60 5.83
CA LEU A 105 -12.34 -6.67 4.80
C LEU A 105 -11.47 -6.72 3.53
N VAL A 106 -12.15 -6.60 2.39
CA VAL A 106 -11.53 -6.40 1.08
C VAL A 106 -12.13 -5.15 0.48
N GLU A 107 -11.28 -4.16 0.19
CA GLU A 107 -11.66 -2.98 -0.55
C GLU A 107 -10.82 -2.90 -1.82
N VAL A 108 -11.40 -2.41 -2.91
CA VAL A 108 -10.68 -2.19 -4.16
C VAL A 108 -10.72 -0.72 -4.54
N TYR A 109 -9.55 -0.19 -4.89
CA TYR A 109 -9.36 1.12 -5.48
C TYR A 109 -9.31 1.00 -6.99
N ASP A 110 -10.06 1.87 -7.66
CA ASP A 110 -10.02 2.06 -9.10
C ASP A 110 -9.28 3.36 -9.44
N PRO A 111 -8.04 3.30 -9.94
CA PRO A 111 -7.29 4.50 -10.33
C PRO A 111 -7.98 5.32 -11.42
N ALA A 112 -8.82 4.71 -12.26
CA ALA A 112 -9.49 5.41 -13.36
C ALA A 112 -10.60 6.34 -12.87
N SER A 113 -11.31 5.95 -11.80
CA SER A 113 -12.41 6.73 -11.22
C SER A 113 -12.05 7.39 -9.89
N ASP A 114 -10.82 7.20 -9.40
CA ASP A 114 -10.35 7.65 -8.09
C ASP A 114 -11.34 7.32 -6.97
N SER A 115 -11.75 6.05 -6.88
CA SER A 115 -12.80 5.63 -5.95
C SER A 115 -12.55 4.26 -5.35
N TRP A 116 -13.00 4.07 -4.11
CA TRP A 116 -12.98 2.79 -3.41
C TRP A 116 -14.35 2.11 -3.42
N SER A 117 -14.35 0.77 -3.43
CA SER A 117 -15.56 -0.03 -3.22
C SER A 117 -15.25 -1.27 -2.40
N SER A 118 -16.22 -1.73 -1.59
CA SER A 118 -16.11 -2.99 -0.86
C SER A 118 -16.26 -4.19 -1.81
N LYS A 119 -15.59 -5.29 -1.47
CA LYS A 119 -15.71 -6.59 -2.14
C LYS A 119 -16.02 -7.69 -1.13
N LEU A 120 -16.18 -8.91 -1.62
CA LEU A 120 -16.41 -10.08 -0.79
C LEU A 120 -15.26 -10.20 0.24
N PRO A 121 -15.57 -10.24 1.55
CA PRO A 121 -14.54 -10.35 2.57
C PRO A 121 -13.86 -11.72 2.53
N MET A 122 -12.67 -11.82 3.12
CA MET A 122 -12.01 -13.11 3.34
C MET A 122 -12.84 -13.98 4.30
N PRO A 123 -12.77 -15.32 4.20
CA PRO A 123 -13.44 -16.22 5.15
C PRO A 123 -12.94 -16.07 6.60
N THR A 124 -11.71 -15.61 6.81
CA THR A 124 -11.12 -15.34 8.13
C THR A 124 -10.44 -13.98 8.15
N SER A 125 -10.44 -13.32 9.31
CA SER A 125 -9.65 -12.10 9.54
C SER A 125 -8.15 -12.40 9.60
N ARG A 126 -7.32 -11.40 9.28
CA ARG A 126 -5.85 -11.44 9.41
C ARG A 126 -5.21 -10.06 9.16
N TYR A 127 -4.04 -9.84 9.75
CA TYR A 127 -3.10 -8.75 9.44
C TYR A 127 -1.66 -9.29 9.42
N ALA A 128 -0.71 -8.49 8.91
CA ALA A 128 0.72 -8.85 8.85
C ALA A 128 1.01 -10.19 8.15
N PHE A 129 0.23 -10.49 7.11
CA PHE A 129 0.34 -11.69 6.30
C PHE A 129 1.15 -11.45 5.02
N ALA A 130 1.50 -12.53 4.32
CA ALA A 130 2.07 -12.49 2.98
C ALA A 130 0.97 -12.44 1.91
N ILE A 131 1.20 -11.64 0.86
CA ILE A 131 0.29 -11.51 -0.28
C ILE A 131 1.05 -11.61 -1.60
N ALA A 132 0.49 -12.30 -2.58
CA ALA A 132 1.06 -12.41 -3.92
C ALA A 132 -0.02 -12.53 -4.98
N VAL A 133 0.32 -12.19 -6.23
CA VAL A 133 -0.53 -12.37 -7.40
C VAL A 133 0.11 -13.40 -8.32
N VAL A 134 -0.64 -14.46 -8.66
CA VAL A 134 -0.22 -15.47 -9.65
C VAL A 134 -1.37 -15.73 -10.60
N ALA A 135 -1.14 -15.56 -11.91
CA ALA A 135 -2.13 -15.77 -12.96
C ALA A 135 -3.49 -15.08 -12.67
N ASN A 136 -3.44 -13.77 -12.37
CA ASN A 136 -4.60 -12.93 -11.99
C ASN A 136 -5.39 -13.38 -10.76
N LYS A 137 -4.80 -14.22 -9.90
CA LYS A 137 -5.39 -14.62 -8.62
C LYS A 137 -4.56 -14.06 -7.47
N ILE A 138 -5.25 -13.54 -6.45
CA ILE A 138 -4.63 -13.03 -5.24
C ILE A 138 -4.55 -14.16 -4.22
N TYR A 139 -3.35 -14.42 -3.71
CA TYR A 139 -3.09 -15.39 -2.66
C TYR A 139 -2.73 -14.64 -1.39
N VAL A 140 -3.37 -15.02 -0.29
CA VAL A 140 -3.15 -14.45 1.03
C VAL A 140 -2.75 -15.60 1.95
N ILE A 141 -1.56 -15.51 2.54
CA ILE A 141 -0.90 -16.61 3.26
C ILE A 141 -0.37 -16.09 4.59
N GLY A 142 -0.66 -16.83 5.67
CA GLY A 142 -0.30 -16.46 7.05
C GLY A 142 -1.39 -15.71 7.78
#